data_AF-A0A954CLT8-F1
#
_entry.id   AF-A0A954CLT8-F1
#
_cell.length_a   1.000
_cell.length_b   1.000
_cell.length_c   1.000
_cell.angle_alpha   90.00
_cell.angle_beta   90.00
_cell.angle_gamma   90.00
#
_symmetry.space_group_name_H-M   'P 1'
#
loop_
_entity.id
_entity.type
_entity.pdbx_description
1 polymer ?
#
loop_
_entity_poly.entity_id
_entity_poly.type
_entity_poly.pdbx_seq_one_letter_code
_entity_poly.pdbx_strand_id
1 'polypeptide(L)'
;MSEIMPRRTWLWMIGVAFLWRAFVSLLTPVPAEDGVNYLWMAQRFAENDVAAALSEVFPPLWSLAIAPFVALGIDPFRAGQFVAAVCGALTLVPVVRVTAILCPAAVRAAAWFVIFAPLPTRLGAEVYTEPMFHLVAGLATWNAMRGRPVEAGMWSGFATWVRPEGILVAVAFAIVERRAALRLLLSAAIPVLALGLWRQRAVGEFIVFPKASFNADRLWDEVPGLLDFTWHWLGNAVEIPWLWCEAFAVVGVLAVLGMFRGRSRGSRPLTIMIALGIVLICGFLPRRRFLVSWFVAVVPLAAMALRSLGRPRDAVFILAMLANILLSLRIQEPNRIAERRVGEYLGEQLAPGDLVAGDMTRVLWFAGRRPLPPKHFTADELIERARLPRVRFVVLGARREVTAEVV
;
A
#
# COMPACT_ATOMS: atom_id res chain seq x y z
N MET A 1 27.33 -2.19 20.08
CA MET A 1 26.46 -3.08 19.27
C MET A 1 27.34 -3.71 18.21
N SER A 2 27.51 -5.03 18.23
CA SER A 2 28.15 -5.75 17.13
C SER A 2 27.46 -5.42 15.80
N GLU A 3 28.22 -5.38 14.72
CA GLU A 3 27.68 -5.11 13.38
C GLU A 3 26.69 -6.25 13.04
N ILE A 4 25.38 -5.93 12.95
CA ILE A 4 24.30 -6.93 12.72
C ILE A 4 24.58 -7.78 11.47
N MET A 5 25.13 -7.15 10.44
CA MET A 5 25.69 -7.78 9.25
C MET A 5 26.82 -6.87 8.74
N PRO A 6 27.90 -7.42 8.16
CA PRO A 6 28.96 -6.61 7.55
C PRO A 6 28.40 -5.66 6.49
N ARG A 7 28.94 -4.44 6.39
CA ARG A 7 28.56 -3.44 5.36
C ARG A 7 28.43 -4.01 3.95
N ARG A 8 29.35 -4.89 3.53
CA ARG A 8 29.30 -5.55 2.21
C ARG A 8 28.05 -6.42 2.04
N THR A 9 27.64 -7.14 3.08
CA THR A 9 26.42 -7.97 3.06
C THR A 9 25.17 -7.09 2.93
N TRP A 10 25.12 -5.94 3.61
CA TRP A 10 24.02 -4.99 3.46
C TRP A 10 23.86 -4.48 2.04
N LEU A 11 24.96 -3.99 1.44
CA LEU A 11 24.95 -3.46 0.08
C LEU A 11 24.52 -4.54 -0.93
N TRP A 12 25.01 -5.77 -0.76
CA TRP A 12 24.62 -6.89 -1.60
C TRP A 12 23.13 -7.23 -1.48
N MET A 13 22.61 -7.36 -0.25
CA MET A 13 21.18 -7.68 -0.03
C MET A 13 20.25 -6.59 -0.55
N ILE A 14 20.60 -5.30 -0.37
CA ILE A 14 19.83 -4.18 -0.93
C ILE A 14 19.89 -4.22 -2.46
N GLY A 15 21.06 -4.48 -3.05
CA GLY A 15 21.22 -4.65 -4.49
C GLY A 15 20.35 -5.78 -5.05
N VAL A 16 20.38 -6.96 -4.42
CA VAL A 16 19.51 -8.09 -4.80
C VAL A 16 18.03 -7.73 -4.65
N ALA A 17 17.64 -7.05 -3.57
CA ALA A 17 16.26 -6.62 -3.35
C ALA A 17 15.76 -5.67 -4.45
N PHE A 18 16.63 -4.74 -4.88
CA PHE A 18 16.36 -3.79 -5.96
C PHE A 18 16.26 -4.50 -7.31
N LEU A 19 17.25 -5.32 -7.66
CA LEU A 19 17.27 -6.06 -8.93
C LEU A 19 16.08 -7.00 -9.08
N TRP A 20 15.69 -7.69 -8.00
CA TRP A 20 14.50 -8.54 -8.00
C TRP A 20 13.22 -7.74 -8.28
N ARG A 21 13.05 -6.59 -7.63
CA ARG A 21 11.89 -5.71 -7.86
C ARG A 21 11.89 -5.14 -9.27
N ALA A 22 13.04 -4.67 -9.75
CA ALA A 22 13.20 -4.17 -11.11
C ALA A 22 12.86 -5.26 -12.14
N PHE A 23 13.30 -6.51 -11.92
CA PHE A 23 12.94 -7.64 -12.77
C PHE A 23 11.42 -7.87 -12.80
N VAL A 24 10.74 -7.93 -11.65
CA VAL A 24 9.27 -8.08 -11.60
C VAL A 24 8.54 -6.88 -12.22
N SER A 25 9.10 -5.66 -12.11
CA SER A 25 8.59 -4.46 -12.79
C SER A 25 8.68 -4.57 -14.32
N LEU A 26 9.76 -5.15 -14.86
CA LEU A 26 9.88 -5.40 -16.30
C LEU A 26 8.80 -6.37 -16.81
N LEU A 27 8.41 -7.34 -15.98
CA LEU A 27 7.35 -8.29 -16.27
C LEU A 27 5.93 -7.72 -16.08
N THR A 28 5.81 -6.50 -15.58
CA THR A 28 4.53 -5.84 -15.27
C THR A 28 4.29 -4.68 -16.23
N PRO A 29 3.53 -4.87 -17.32
CA PRO A 29 3.45 -3.89 -18.39
C PRO A 29 2.42 -2.76 -18.17
N VAL A 30 1.56 -2.89 -17.15
CA VAL A 30 0.45 -1.97 -16.91
C VAL A 30 0.30 -1.72 -15.39
N PRO A 31 0.11 -0.46 -14.95
CA PRO A 31 -0.13 -0.12 -13.55
C PRO A 31 -1.43 -0.74 -13.03
N ALA A 32 -1.59 -0.76 -11.71
CA ALA A 32 -2.87 -1.06 -11.09
C ALA A 32 -3.89 0.08 -11.28
N GLU A 33 -5.13 -0.21 -10.90
CA GLU A 33 -6.24 0.75 -10.94
C GLU A 33 -6.03 1.95 -10.00
N ASP A 34 -5.73 1.73 -8.71
CA ASP A 34 -5.32 2.83 -7.84
C ASP A 34 -3.96 3.41 -8.32
N GLY A 35 -3.12 2.57 -8.95
CA GLY A 35 -1.82 2.94 -9.53
C GLY A 35 -1.91 4.14 -10.49
N VAL A 36 -2.87 4.13 -11.41
CA VAL A 36 -3.05 5.24 -12.36
C VAL A 36 -3.48 6.54 -11.71
N ASN A 37 -4.21 6.49 -10.59
CA ASN A 37 -4.54 7.70 -9.82
C ASN A 37 -3.29 8.31 -9.19
N TYR A 38 -2.40 7.50 -8.62
CA TYR A 38 -1.12 7.98 -8.09
C TYR A 38 -0.23 8.57 -9.17
N LEU A 39 -0.16 7.92 -10.34
CA LEU A 39 0.59 8.41 -11.50
C LEU A 39 0.05 9.73 -12.01
N TRP A 40 -1.28 9.86 -12.12
CA TRP A 40 -1.91 11.13 -12.49
C TRP A 40 -1.60 12.24 -11.50
N MET A 41 -1.70 11.99 -10.19
CA MET A 41 -1.28 12.97 -9.17
C MET A 41 0.19 13.36 -9.32
N ALA A 42 1.08 12.40 -9.64
CA ALA A 42 2.50 12.68 -9.85
C ALA A 42 2.74 13.57 -11.07
N GLN A 43 1.98 13.37 -12.16
CA GLN A 43 1.99 14.26 -13.33
C GLN A 43 1.53 15.67 -12.96
N ARG A 44 0.44 15.81 -12.20
CA ARG A 44 -0.03 17.12 -11.72
C ARG A 44 1.00 17.82 -10.85
N PHE A 45 1.65 17.11 -9.92
CA PHE A 45 2.74 17.68 -9.14
C PHE A 45 3.94 18.09 -10.01
N ALA A 46 4.30 17.31 -11.02
CA ALA A 46 5.37 17.64 -11.96
C ALA A 46 5.05 18.89 -12.80
N GLU A 47 3.78 19.14 -13.08
CA GLU A 47 3.26 20.33 -13.77
C GLU A 47 3.01 21.52 -12.82
N ASN A 48 3.35 21.40 -11.53
CA ASN A 48 3.08 22.39 -10.48
C ASN A 48 1.56 22.67 -10.25
N ASP A 49 0.67 21.77 -10.70
CA ASP A 49 -0.76 21.80 -10.43
C ASP A 49 -1.10 21.08 -9.12
N VAL A 50 -0.66 21.69 -8.02
CA VAL A 50 -0.81 21.15 -6.66
C VAL A 50 -2.28 21.00 -6.27
N ALA A 51 -3.14 21.92 -6.70
CA ALA A 51 -4.56 21.90 -6.38
C ALA A 51 -5.25 20.68 -7.01
N ALA A 52 -5.01 20.40 -8.30
CA ALA A 52 -5.57 19.21 -8.93
C ALA A 52 -5.03 17.92 -8.28
N ALA A 53 -3.73 17.85 -8.00
CA ALA A 53 -3.13 16.69 -7.35
C ALA A 53 -3.74 16.41 -5.97
N LEU A 54 -3.94 17.45 -5.15
CA LEU A 54 -4.52 17.34 -3.82
C LEU A 54 -6.05 17.25 -3.81
N SER A 55 -6.72 17.46 -4.94
CA SER A 55 -8.17 17.19 -5.04
C SER A 55 -8.50 15.70 -5.01
N GLU A 56 -7.51 14.83 -5.19
CA GLU A 56 -7.70 13.38 -5.07
C GLU A 56 -7.93 12.92 -3.63
N VAL A 57 -8.62 11.78 -3.51
CA VAL A 57 -8.87 11.12 -2.22
C VAL A 57 -7.63 10.44 -1.65
N PHE A 58 -6.55 10.35 -2.43
CA PHE A 58 -5.34 9.64 -2.08
C PHE A 58 -4.31 10.53 -1.36
N PRO A 59 -3.54 9.98 -0.39
CA PRO A 59 -2.45 10.72 0.24
C PRO A 59 -1.30 11.04 -0.74
N PRO A 60 -0.60 12.19 -0.59
CA PRO A 60 0.24 12.72 -1.67
C PRO A 60 1.70 12.25 -1.67
N LEU A 61 2.24 11.69 -0.58
CA LEU A 61 3.69 11.49 -0.46
C LEU A 61 4.25 10.48 -1.48
N TRP A 62 3.46 9.48 -1.85
CA TRP A 62 3.84 8.54 -2.91
C TRP A 62 3.98 9.25 -4.26
N SER A 63 2.97 10.00 -4.66
CA SER A 63 2.96 10.74 -5.92
C SER A 63 4.02 11.84 -5.96
N LEU A 64 4.26 12.52 -4.82
CA LEU A 64 5.35 13.48 -4.67
C LEU A 64 6.73 12.87 -4.85
N ALA A 65 6.95 11.61 -4.43
CA ALA A 65 8.23 10.95 -4.63
C ALA A 65 8.49 10.58 -6.11
N ILE A 66 7.43 10.39 -6.88
CA ILE A 66 7.49 10.08 -8.32
C ILE A 66 7.66 11.35 -9.16
N ALA A 67 6.99 12.45 -8.76
CA ALA A 67 6.89 13.68 -9.54
C ALA A 67 8.22 14.27 -10.05
N PRO A 68 9.35 14.28 -9.28
CA PRO A 68 10.62 14.78 -9.79
C PRO A 68 11.13 14.05 -11.04
N PHE A 69 10.92 12.72 -11.11
CA PHE A 69 11.32 11.93 -12.27
C PHE A 69 10.43 12.22 -13.47
N VAL A 70 9.13 12.43 -13.24
CA VAL A 70 8.17 12.82 -14.28
C VAL A 70 8.50 14.22 -14.81
N ALA A 71 8.87 15.16 -13.95
CA ALA A 71 9.31 16.50 -14.35
C ALA A 71 10.59 16.47 -15.21
N LEU A 72 11.43 15.42 -15.06
CA LEU A 72 12.59 15.17 -15.91
C LEU A 72 12.24 14.45 -17.23
N GLY A 73 10.94 14.26 -17.52
CA GLY A 73 10.47 13.62 -18.76
C GLY A 73 10.49 12.08 -18.75
N ILE A 74 10.73 11.45 -17.59
CA ILE A 74 10.65 9.99 -17.47
C ILE A 74 9.18 9.58 -17.49
N ASP A 75 8.85 8.54 -18.26
CA ASP A 75 7.51 7.93 -18.28
C ASP A 75 6.98 7.71 -16.84
N PRO A 76 5.78 8.21 -16.49
CA PRO A 76 5.27 8.14 -15.12
C PRO A 76 5.23 6.73 -14.56
N PHE A 77 4.84 5.74 -15.37
CA PHE A 77 4.76 4.37 -14.90
C PHE A 77 6.15 3.79 -14.59
N ARG A 78 7.14 4.03 -15.45
CA ARG A 78 8.54 3.65 -15.20
C ARG A 78 9.15 4.38 -14.01
N ALA A 79 8.87 5.67 -13.86
CA ALA A 79 9.27 6.44 -12.68
C ALA A 79 8.69 5.81 -11.40
N GLY A 80 7.39 5.51 -11.39
CA GLY A 80 6.72 4.83 -10.27
C GLY A 80 7.34 3.47 -9.92
N GLN A 81 7.62 2.65 -10.93
CA GLN A 81 8.29 1.35 -10.75
C GLN A 81 9.70 1.49 -10.18
N PHE A 82 10.47 2.48 -10.64
CA PHE A 82 11.80 2.78 -10.12
C PHE A 82 11.74 3.20 -8.64
N VAL A 83 10.90 4.17 -8.30
CA VAL A 83 10.72 4.61 -6.90
C VAL A 83 10.26 3.45 -6.03
N ALA A 84 9.35 2.60 -6.52
CA ALA A 84 8.88 1.41 -5.81
C ALA A 84 10.01 0.42 -5.54
N ALA A 85 10.87 0.16 -6.53
CA ALA A 85 12.02 -0.73 -6.39
C ALA A 85 13.01 -0.20 -5.35
N VAL A 86 13.30 1.11 -5.36
CA VAL A 86 14.18 1.76 -4.38
C VAL A 86 13.58 1.68 -2.97
N CYS A 87 12.34 2.14 -2.77
CA CYS A 87 11.69 2.11 -1.46
C CYS A 87 11.55 0.68 -0.93
N GLY A 88 11.18 -0.27 -1.79
CA GLY A 88 11.04 -1.68 -1.44
C GLY A 88 12.38 -2.32 -1.05
N ALA A 89 13.48 -1.96 -1.70
CA ALA A 89 14.81 -2.42 -1.33
C ALA A 89 15.28 -1.80 0.00
N LEU A 90 15.06 -0.50 0.19
CA LEU A 90 15.43 0.21 1.41
C LEU A 90 14.62 -0.24 2.64
N THR A 91 13.39 -0.74 2.46
CA THR A 91 12.56 -1.34 3.51
C THR A 91 13.28 -2.46 4.27
N LEU A 92 14.25 -3.13 3.62
CA LEU A 92 15.09 -4.15 4.24
C LEU A 92 15.80 -3.62 5.50
N VAL A 93 16.24 -2.36 5.50
CA VAL A 93 16.97 -1.75 6.61
C VAL A 93 16.14 -1.70 7.88
N PRO A 94 15.00 -0.98 7.97
CA PRO A 94 14.23 -0.93 9.20
C PRO A 94 13.71 -2.31 9.64
N VAL A 95 13.26 -3.16 8.71
CA VAL A 95 12.68 -4.47 9.06
C VAL A 95 13.74 -5.41 9.67
N VAL A 96 14.94 -5.45 9.10
CA VAL A 96 16.04 -6.26 9.66
C VAL A 96 16.54 -5.67 10.97
N ARG A 97 16.53 -4.34 11.14
CA ARG A 97 16.90 -3.70 12.41
C ARG A 97 15.87 -3.98 13.52
N VAL A 98 14.58 -3.95 13.21
CA VAL A 98 13.49 -4.39 14.11
C VAL A 98 13.71 -5.87 14.48
N THR A 99 13.99 -6.71 13.49
CA THR A 99 14.28 -8.14 13.73
C THR A 99 15.49 -8.32 14.63
N ALA A 100 16.56 -7.54 14.46
CA ALA A 100 17.75 -7.63 15.29
C ALA A 100 17.49 -7.27 16.76
N ILE A 101 16.54 -6.37 17.04
CA ILE A 101 16.12 -6.04 18.40
C ILE A 101 15.34 -7.20 19.02
N LEU A 102 14.48 -7.87 18.24
CA LEU A 102 13.67 -8.99 18.72
C LEU A 102 14.43 -10.31 18.85
N CYS A 103 15.20 -10.64 17.81
CA CYS A 103 15.90 -11.92 17.63
C CYS A 103 17.10 -11.74 16.68
N PRO A 104 18.30 -11.38 17.18
CA PRO A 104 19.50 -11.20 16.35
C PRO A 104 19.82 -12.40 15.45
N ALA A 105 19.54 -13.62 15.90
CA ALA A 105 19.79 -14.84 15.13
C ALA A 105 18.86 -15.02 13.92
N ALA A 106 17.79 -14.23 13.80
CA ALA A 106 16.80 -14.31 12.73
C ALA A 106 16.97 -13.26 11.62
N VAL A 107 17.97 -12.37 11.73
CA VAL A 107 18.14 -11.21 10.82
C VAL A 107 18.30 -11.62 9.35
N ARG A 108 19.01 -12.71 9.07
CA ARG A 108 19.18 -13.21 7.69
C ARG A 108 17.86 -13.72 7.11
N ALA A 109 17.07 -14.44 7.89
CA ALA A 109 15.76 -14.92 7.44
C ALA A 109 14.81 -13.76 7.15
N ALA A 110 14.78 -12.73 8.03
CA ALA A 110 14.00 -11.53 7.78
C ALA A 110 14.43 -10.80 6.50
N ALA A 111 15.74 -10.66 6.25
CA ALA A 111 16.24 -10.03 5.03
C ALA A 111 15.73 -10.75 3.77
N TRP A 112 15.80 -12.09 3.77
CA TRP A 112 15.29 -12.89 2.65
C TRP A 112 13.77 -12.85 2.49
N PHE A 113 13.02 -12.84 3.60
CA PHE A 113 11.58 -12.59 3.55
C PHE A 113 11.27 -11.21 2.97
N VAL A 114 12.06 -10.17 3.24
CA VAL A 114 11.89 -8.85 2.62
C VAL A 114 12.19 -8.87 1.12
N ILE A 115 13.29 -9.50 0.73
CA ILE A 115 13.73 -9.55 -0.67
C ILE A 115 12.65 -10.19 -1.54
N PHE A 116 12.17 -11.36 -1.14
CA PHE A 116 11.28 -12.19 -1.96
C PHE A 116 9.80 -12.08 -1.60
N ALA A 117 9.37 -11.14 -0.75
CA ALA A 117 7.95 -11.03 -0.39
C ALA A 117 7.06 -10.88 -1.64
N PRO A 118 6.11 -11.80 -1.88
CA PRO A 118 5.45 -11.92 -3.18
C PRO A 118 4.59 -10.71 -3.49
N LEU A 119 3.65 -10.42 -2.60
CA LEU A 119 2.68 -9.36 -2.81
C LEU A 119 3.30 -7.95 -2.71
N PRO A 120 4.17 -7.61 -1.74
CA PRO A 120 4.89 -6.33 -1.75
C PRO A 120 5.67 -6.06 -3.04
N THR A 121 6.33 -7.08 -3.59
CA THR A 121 7.10 -6.94 -4.84
C THR A 121 6.19 -6.64 -6.02
N ARG A 122 5.06 -7.37 -6.14
CA ARG A 122 4.07 -7.16 -7.21
C ARG A 122 3.34 -5.83 -7.09
N LEU A 123 2.95 -5.44 -5.88
CA LEU A 123 2.30 -4.15 -5.63
C LEU A 123 3.21 -2.97 -6.02
N GLY A 124 4.52 -3.09 -5.76
CA GLY A 124 5.49 -2.11 -6.25
C GLY A 124 5.62 -2.08 -7.77
N ALA A 125 5.63 -3.24 -8.43
CA ALA A 125 5.65 -3.32 -9.89
C ALA A 125 4.39 -2.73 -10.55
N GLU A 126 3.26 -2.74 -9.84
CA GLU A 126 1.98 -2.16 -10.23
C GLU A 126 1.80 -0.69 -9.78
N VAL A 127 2.84 -0.08 -9.19
CA VAL A 127 2.89 1.32 -8.73
C VAL A 127 1.85 1.65 -7.63
N TYR A 128 1.63 0.69 -6.74
CA TYR A 128 0.96 1.00 -5.48
C TYR A 128 1.90 1.61 -4.44
N THR A 129 1.29 2.13 -3.36
CA THR A 129 1.95 2.86 -2.27
C THR A 129 2.70 1.98 -1.27
N GLU A 130 2.47 0.66 -1.25
CA GLU A 130 3.01 -0.24 -0.23
C GLU A 130 4.52 -0.16 -0.06
N PRO A 131 5.38 -0.13 -1.11
CA PRO A 131 6.83 -0.08 -0.92
C PRO A 131 7.30 1.14 -0.13
N MET A 132 6.72 2.31 -0.41
CA MET A 132 7.03 3.53 0.36
C MET A 132 6.43 3.47 1.76
N PHE A 133 5.20 2.97 1.88
CA PHE A 133 4.55 2.80 3.18
C PHE A 133 5.37 1.89 4.10
N HIS A 134 5.87 0.76 3.60
CA HIS A 134 6.71 -0.17 4.38
C HIS A 134 8.03 0.46 4.81
N LEU A 135 8.67 1.25 3.94
CA LEU A 135 9.89 1.96 4.31
C LEU A 135 9.62 2.92 5.48
N VAL A 136 8.61 3.79 5.33
CA VAL A 136 8.30 4.85 6.30
C VAL A 136 7.74 4.27 7.61
N ALA A 137 6.79 3.34 7.54
CA ALA A 137 6.25 2.64 8.70
C ALA A 137 7.32 1.75 9.38
N GLY A 138 8.25 1.20 8.60
CA GLY A 138 9.40 0.47 9.13
C GLY A 138 10.34 1.39 9.91
N LEU A 139 10.65 2.58 9.40
CA LEU A 139 11.45 3.59 10.11
C LEU A 139 10.76 4.04 11.40
N ALA A 140 9.44 4.25 11.37
CA ALA A 140 8.65 4.55 12.57
C ALA A 140 8.77 3.43 13.62
N THR A 141 8.51 2.19 13.19
CA THR A 141 8.60 0.99 14.04
C THR A 141 10.00 0.83 14.65
N TRP A 142 11.04 0.98 13.83
CA TRP A 142 12.43 0.85 14.28
C TRP A 142 12.80 1.92 15.31
N ASN A 143 12.44 3.18 15.08
CA ASN A 143 12.69 4.26 16.05
C ASN A 143 11.91 4.05 17.36
N ALA A 144 10.66 3.58 17.27
CA ALA A 144 9.86 3.28 18.44
C ALA A 144 10.53 2.20 19.31
N MET A 145 11.00 1.11 18.68
CA MET A 145 11.73 0.04 19.37
C MET A 145 13.07 0.46 19.95
N ARG A 146 13.69 1.53 19.44
CA ARG A 146 14.92 2.12 19.99
C ARG A 146 14.66 3.08 21.16
N GLY A 147 13.40 3.27 21.57
CA GLY A 147 13.05 4.25 22.60
C GLY A 147 13.17 5.69 22.12
N ARG A 148 12.97 5.95 20.82
CA ARG A 148 12.99 7.28 20.19
C ARG A 148 11.58 7.71 19.79
N PRO A 149 10.73 8.11 20.76
CA PRO A 149 9.30 8.27 20.51
C PRO A 149 8.96 9.46 19.62
N VAL A 150 9.77 10.52 19.64
CA VAL A 150 9.52 11.72 18.82
C VAL A 150 9.76 11.39 17.36
N GLU A 151 10.90 10.77 17.05
CA GLU A 151 11.23 10.34 15.69
C GLU A 151 10.25 9.27 15.19
N ALA A 152 9.86 8.34 16.07
CA ALA A 152 8.84 7.34 15.75
C ALA A 152 7.50 7.97 15.38
N GLY A 153 7.03 8.95 16.16
CA GLY A 153 5.81 9.67 15.88
C GLY A 153 5.90 10.47 14.57
N MET A 154 6.98 11.22 14.34
CA MET A 154 7.21 11.92 13.07
C MET A 154 7.15 10.98 11.86
N TRP A 155 7.84 9.83 11.91
CA TRP A 155 7.78 8.86 10.82
C TRP A 155 6.40 8.21 10.68
N SER A 156 5.68 7.97 11.78
CA SER A 156 4.30 7.47 11.74
C SER A 156 3.36 8.50 11.10
N GLY A 157 3.54 9.79 11.39
CA GLY A 157 2.85 10.88 10.72
C GLY A 157 3.20 10.99 9.24
N PHE A 158 4.46 10.84 8.82
CA PHE A 158 4.79 10.77 7.39
C PHE A 158 4.22 9.53 6.72
N ALA A 159 4.09 8.41 7.43
CA ALA A 159 3.43 7.22 6.89
C ALA A 159 1.95 7.50 6.57
N THR A 160 1.28 8.42 7.29
CA THR A 160 -0.11 8.84 6.95
C THR A 160 -0.20 9.59 5.63
N TRP A 161 0.86 10.29 5.23
CA TRP A 161 0.94 10.93 3.91
C TRP A 161 1.09 9.92 2.77
N VAL A 162 1.42 8.67 3.08
CA VAL A 162 1.40 7.56 2.12
C VAL A 162 0.08 6.82 2.20
N ARG A 163 -0.35 6.47 3.43
CA ARG A 163 -1.59 5.73 3.73
C ARG A 163 -2.12 6.05 5.14
N PRO A 164 -3.43 6.29 5.33
CA PRO A 164 -4.00 6.65 6.64
C PRO A 164 -3.61 5.71 7.80
N GLU A 165 -3.46 4.42 7.51
CA GLU A 165 -3.08 3.37 8.45
C GLU A 165 -1.72 3.61 9.13
N GLY A 166 -0.89 4.51 8.59
CA GLY A 166 0.41 4.89 9.15
C GLY A 166 0.36 5.35 10.61
N ILE A 167 -0.75 5.93 11.05
CA ILE A 167 -0.97 6.37 12.43
C ILE A 167 -1.06 5.18 13.40
N LEU A 168 -1.43 3.99 12.92
CA LEU A 168 -1.57 2.81 13.77
C LEU A 168 -0.23 2.31 14.32
N VAL A 169 0.89 2.64 13.67
CA VAL A 169 2.23 2.40 14.24
C VAL A 169 2.36 3.17 15.55
N ALA A 170 2.03 4.46 15.53
CA ALA A 170 2.05 5.30 16.72
C ALA A 170 1.10 4.76 17.81
N VAL A 171 -0.16 4.52 17.47
CA VAL A 171 -1.17 4.03 18.42
C VAL A 171 -0.73 2.73 19.08
N ALA A 172 -0.24 1.76 18.32
CA ALA A 172 0.20 0.46 18.86
C ALA A 172 1.32 0.61 19.90
N PHE A 173 2.32 1.47 19.64
CA PHE A 173 3.39 1.72 20.59
C PHE A 173 2.95 2.58 21.78
N ALA A 174 2.03 3.53 21.61
CA ALA A 174 1.46 4.31 22.70
C ALA A 174 0.69 3.44 23.71
N ILE A 175 -0.03 2.41 23.23
CA ILE A 175 -0.74 1.43 24.08
C ILE A 175 0.23 0.66 24.97
N VAL A 176 1.39 0.24 24.43
CA VAL A 176 2.38 -0.56 25.17
C VAL A 176 3.28 0.30 26.05
N GLU A 177 3.77 1.41 25.52
CA GLU A 177 4.76 2.29 26.17
C GLU A 177 4.10 3.58 26.65
N ARG A 178 3.23 3.47 27.67
CA ARG A 178 2.42 4.59 28.21
C ARG A 178 3.24 5.85 28.55
N ARG A 179 4.47 5.70 29.02
CA ARG A 179 5.38 6.83 29.34
C ARG A 179 5.85 7.61 28.11
N ALA A 180 5.78 7.00 26.94
CA ALA A 180 6.18 7.59 25.66
C ALA A 180 4.97 8.01 24.80
N ALA A 181 3.75 7.57 25.16
CA ALA A 181 2.52 7.77 24.40
C ALA A 181 2.30 9.22 23.96
N LEU A 182 2.35 10.18 24.90
CA LEU A 182 2.10 11.59 24.57
C LEU A 182 3.12 12.14 23.57
N ARG A 183 4.42 11.90 23.78
CA ARG A 183 5.48 12.37 22.87
C ARG A 183 5.32 11.80 21.47
N LEU A 184 4.96 10.53 21.39
CA LEU A 184 4.79 9.81 20.15
C LEU A 184 3.52 10.28 19.40
N LEU A 185 2.40 10.47 20.09
CA LEU A 185 1.16 10.94 19.47
C LEU A 185 1.24 12.42 19.05
N LEU A 186 1.83 13.29 19.89
CA LEU A 186 2.01 14.70 19.55
C LEU A 186 2.96 14.89 18.36
N SER A 187 4.05 14.12 18.28
CA SER A 187 4.95 14.19 17.13
C SER A 187 4.33 13.59 15.87
N ALA A 188 3.49 12.56 15.98
CA ALA A 188 2.72 12.06 14.83
C ALA A 188 1.66 13.06 14.34
N ALA A 189 1.08 13.86 15.25
CA ALA A 189 0.14 14.91 14.88
C ALA A 189 0.79 16.00 14.02
N ILE A 190 2.10 16.27 14.14
CA ILE A 190 2.76 17.35 13.38
C ILE A 190 2.66 17.12 11.85
N PRO A 191 3.15 16.00 11.26
CA PRO A 191 2.97 15.77 9.82
C PRO A 191 1.49 15.66 9.43
N VAL A 192 0.66 15.02 10.27
CA VAL A 192 -0.78 14.83 10.04
C VAL A 192 -1.48 16.18 9.87
N LEU A 193 -1.24 17.14 10.79
CA LEU A 193 -1.76 18.50 10.70
C LEU A 193 -1.16 19.29 9.55
N ALA A 194 0.13 19.12 9.27
CA ALA A 194 0.78 19.77 8.12
C ALA A 194 0.13 19.36 6.79
N LEU A 195 -0.27 18.09 6.62
CA LEU A 195 -1.03 17.65 5.45
C LEU A 195 -2.40 18.32 5.37
N GLY A 196 -3.13 18.39 6.49
CA GLY A 196 -4.43 19.05 6.56
C GLY A 196 -4.35 20.54 6.18
N LEU A 197 -3.36 21.26 6.73
CA LEU A 197 -3.12 22.67 6.41
C LEU A 197 -2.70 22.86 4.95
N TRP A 198 -1.88 21.96 4.40
CA TRP A 198 -1.47 22.05 3.00
C TRP A 198 -2.66 21.85 2.06
N ARG A 199 -3.54 20.88 2.34
CA ARG A 199 -4.80 20.68 1.61
C ARG A 199 -5.74 21.88 1.76
N GLN A 200 -5.91 22.40 2.97
CA GLN A 200 -6.75 23.58 3.20
C GLN A 200 -6.29 24.76 2.33
N ARG A 201 -4.97 24.98 2.23
CA ARG A 201 -4.41 26.03 1.37
C ARG A 201 -4.59 25.75 -0.12
N ALA A 202 -4.44 24.50 -0.55
CA ALA A 202 -4.43 24.13 -1.98
C ALA A 202 -5.82 23.94 -2.58
N VAL A 203 -6.76 23.40 -1.81
CA VAL A 203 -8.11 23.02 -2.27
C VAL A 203 -9.24 23.59 -1.43
N GLY A 204 -8.95 24.36 -0.37
CA GLY A 204 -9.96 24.98 0.49
C GLY A 204 -10.50 24.07 1.60
N GLU A 205 -10.04 22.83 1.70
CA GLU A 205 -10.57 21.82 2.63
C GLU A 205 -9.52 21.31 3.63
N PHE A 206 -9.83 21.39 4.93
CA PHE A 206 -9.02 20.76 5.98
C PHE A 206 -9.44 19.30 6.17
N ILE A 207 -8.95 18.41 5.31
CA ILE A 207 -9.23 16.97 5.40
C ILE A 207 -7.90 16.21 5.50
N VAL A 208 -7.66 15.58 6.64
CA VAL A 208 -6.39 14.88 6.89
C VAL A 208 -6.39 13.45 6.34
N PHE A 209 -7.57 12.82 6.28
CA PHE A 209 -7.74 11.45 5.81
C PHE A 209 -8.84 11.37 4.74
N PRO A 210 -8.64 11.95 3.55
CA PRO A 210 -9.68 12.02 2.53
C PRO A 210 -10.17 10.64 2.09
N LYS A 211 -9.26 9.65 2.02
CA LYS A 211 -9.62 8.25 1.77
C LYS A 211 -10.49 7.63 2.88
N ALA A 212 -10.30 8.04 4.13
CA ALA A 212 -11.11 7.54 5.24
C ALA A 212 -12.51 8.14 5.21
N SER A 213 -12.64 9.45 4.94
CA SER A 213 -13.93 10.10 4.70
C SER A 213 -14.68 9.45 3.55
N PHE A 214 -14.01 9.31 2.39
CA PHE A 214 -14.58 8.64 1.22
C PHE A 214 -15.08 7.21 1.51
N ASN A 215 -14.33 6.42 2.28
CA ASN A 215 -14.75 5.07 2.65
C ASN A 215 -15.89 5.07 3.67
N ALA A 216 -15.93 6.06 4.58
CA ALA A 216 -17.02 6.19 5.55
C ALA A 216 -18.34 6.54 4.86
N ASP A 217 -18.31 7.47 3.89
CA ASP A 217 -19.47 7.85 3.09
C ASP A 217 -20.00 6.63 2.34
N ARG A 218 -19.11 5.92 1.64
CA ARG A 218 -19.46 4.67 0.94
C ARG A 218 -20.07 3.63 1.88
N LEU A 219 -19.51 3.43 3.06
CA LEU A 219 -19.98 2.42 3.99
C LEU A 219 -21.37 2.77 4.53
N TRP A 220 -21.65 4.05 4.78
CA TRP A 220 -22.96 4.49 5.23
C TRP A 220 -24.04 4.41 4.15
N ASP A 221 -23.67 4.57 2.89
CA ASP A 221 -24.59 4.34 1.78
C ASP A 221 -24.91 2.85 1.61
N GLU A 222 -23.93 1.96 1.81
CA GLU A 222 -24.08 0.51 1.61
C GLU A 222 -24.72 -0.21 2.83
N VAL A 223 -24.56 0.32 4.04
CA VAL A 223 -24.88 -0.39 5.30
C VAL A 223 -25.63 0.51 6.28
N PRO A 224 -26.96 0.71 6.10
CA PRO A 224 -27.74 1.68 6.86
C PRO A 224 -28.16 1.13 8.23
N GLY A 225 -27.21 1.03 9.17
CA GLY A 225 -27.53 0.74 10.57
C GLY A 225 -26.45 0.00 11.34
N LEU A 226 -26.52 0.04 12.67
CA LEU A 226 -25.54 -0.61 13.55
C LEU A 226 -25.54 -2.13 13.42
N LEU A 227 -26.71 -2.74 13.26
CA LEU A 227 -26.84 -4.20 13.12
C LEU A 227 -26.24 -4.67 11.79
N ASP A 228 -26.57 -3.99 10.70
CA ASP A 228 -26.03 -4.31 9.37
C ASP A 228 -24.51 -4.08 9.34
N PHE A 229 -24.01 -3.00 9.98
CA PHE A 229 -22.58 -2.77 10.13
C PHE A 229 -21.90 -3.90 10.91
N THR A 230 -22.54 -4.40 11.97
CA THR A 230 -22.00 -5.52 12.75
C THR A 230 -21.92 -6.78 11.91
N TRP A 231 -22.96 -7.10 11.13
CA TRP A 231 -22.95 -8.25 10.24
C TRP A 231 -21.93 -8.12 9.12
N HIS A 232 -21.84 -6.94 8.51
CA HIS A 232 -20.81 -6.62 7.52
C HIS A 232 -19.41 -6.82 8.08
N TRP A 233 -19.15 -6.30 9.28
CA TRP A 233 -17.87 -6.43 9.96
C TRP A 233 -17.53 -7.90 10.26
N LEU A 234 -18.51 -8.69 10.75
CA LEU A 234 -18.33 -10.11 11.02
C LEU A 234 -18.09 -10.91 9.74
N GLY A 235 -18.83 -10.62 8.67
CA GLY A 235 -18.62 -11.22 7.35
C GLY A 235 -17.19 -10.97 6.86
N ASN A 236 -16.73 -9.72 6.95
CA ASN A 236 -15.36 -9.36 6.59
C ASN A 236 -14.33 -10.09 7.47
N ALA A 237 -14.59 -10.24 8.77
CA ALA A 237 -13.69 -10.94 9.69
C ALA A 237 -13.50 -12.43 9.33
N VAL A 238 -14.54 -13.08 8.78
CA VAL A 238 -14.46 -14.48 8.31
C VAL A 238 -13.55 -14.63 7.09
N GLU A 239 -13.42 -13.61 6.24
CA GLU A 239 -12.54 -13.64 5.07
C GLU A 239 -11.06 -13.42 5.39
N ILE A 240 -10.75 -12.76 6.52
CA ILE A 240 -9.37 -12.37 6.89
C ILE A 240 -8.39 -13.56 6.89
N PRO A 241 -8.68 -14.74 7.46
CA PRO A 241 -7.73 -15.85 7.47
C PRO A 241 -7.32 -16.30 6.06
N TRP A 242 -8.26 -16.37 5.12
CA TRP A 242 -7.98 -16.74 3.74
C TRP A 242 -7.12 -15.67 3.05
N LEU A 243 -7.55 -14.40 3.15
CA LEU A 243 -6.82 -13.28 2.56
C LEU A 243 -5.42 -13.08 3.17
N TRP A 244 -5.23 -13.44 4.44
CA TRP A 244 -3.94 -13.45 5.12
C TRP A 244 -2.99 -14.48 4.50
N CYS A 245 -3.50 -15.70 4.26
CA CYS A 245 -2.76 -16.74 3.56
C CYS A 245 -2.42 -16.33 2.13
N GLU A 246 -3.34 -15.69 1.39
CA GLU A 246 -3.03 -15.14 0.07
C GLU A 246 -1.96 -14.04 0.11
N ALA A 247 -2.02 -13.17 1.13
CA ALA A 247 -1.13 -12.02 1.24
C ALA A 247 0.31 -12.43 1.58
N PHE A 248 0.48 -13.43 2.46
CA PHE A 248 1.77 -13.74 3.09
C PHE A 248 2.23 -15.19 2.97
N ALA A 249 1.38 -16.10 2.46
CA ALA A 249 1.68 -17.52 2.35
C ALA A 249 2.26 -18.11 3.65
N VAL A 250 3.35 -18.89 3.56
CA VAL A 250 4.04 -19.51 4.71
C VAL A 250 4.53 -18.46 5.72
N VAL A 251 4.93 -17.26 5.27
CA VAL A 251 5.37 -16.18 6.16
C VAL A 251 4.23 -15.71 7.07
N GLY A 252 3.00 -15.71 6.57
CA GLY A 252 1.81 -15.37 7.35
C GLY A 252 1.57 -16.35 8.50
N VAL A 253 1.69 -17.66 8.23
CA VAL A 253 1.55 -18.70 9.26
C VAL A 253 2.64 -18.57 10.32
N LEU A 254 3.89 -18.36 9.89
CA LEU A 254 5.00 -18.12 10.80
C LEU A 254 4.79 -16.87 11.65
N ALA A 255 4.27 -15.79 11.10
CA ALA A 255 3.97 -14.58 11.87
C ALA A 255 2.93 -14.83 12.95
N VAL A 256 1.87 -15.60 12.66
CA VAL A 256 0.87 -16.02 13.66
C VAL A 256 1.51 -16.81 14.80
N LEU A 257 2.35 -17.80 14.47
CA LEU A 257 3.13 -18.52 15.49
C LEU A 257 4.05 -17.57 16.29
N GLY A 258 4.63 -16.57 15.62
CA GLY A 258 5.44 -15.53 16.24
C GLY A 258 4.67 -14.66 17.21
N MET A 259 3.40 -14.35 16.93
CA MET A 259 2.52 -13.62 17.84
C MET A 259 2.26 -14.39 19.14
N PHE A 260 2.05 -15.71 19.06
CA PHE A 260 1.80 -16.55 20.23
C PHE A 260 3.06 -16.88 21.04
N ARG A 261 4.20 -17.11 20.36
CA ARG A 261 5.48 -17.45 21.01
C ARG A 261 6.24 -16.23 21.52
N GLY A 262 6.08 -15.09 20.86
CA GLY A 262 6.68 -13.82 21.23
C GLY A 262 5.98 -13.16 22.41
N ARG A 263 6.04 -13.76 23.61
CA ARG A 263 5.62 -13.08 24.84
C ARG A 263 6.62 -12.03 25.33
N SER A 264 7.70 -11.79 24.58
CA SER A 264 8.66 -10.75 24.90
C SER A 264 7.99 -9.37 24.84
N ARG A 265 8.47 -8.45 25.68
CA ARG A 265 7.94 -7.08 25.72
C ARG A 265 8.06 -6.37 24.36
N GLY A 266 9.05 -6.74 23.55
CA GLY A 266 9.34 -6.14 22.25
C GLY A 266 8.39 -6.55 21.13
N SER A 267 7.80 -7.75 21.15
CA SER A 267 6.89 -8.22 20.08
C SER A 267 5.45 -7.76 20.27
N ARG A 268 5.03 -7.44 21.50
CA ARG A 268 3.68 -6.94 21.81
C ARG A 268 3.21 -5.78 20.92
N PRO A 269 3.97 -4.68 20.70
CA PRO A 269 3.52 -3.59 19.85
C PRO A 269 3.31 -4.02 18.40
N LEU A 270 4.09 -4.99 17.89
CA LEU A 270 3.91 -5.52 16.54
C LEU A 270 2.61 -6.34 16.42
N THR A 271 2.31 -7.16 17.42
CA THR A 271 1.05 -7.91 17.50
C THR A 271 -0.15 -6.95 17.58
N ILE A 272 -0.07 -5.91 18.42
CA ILE A 272 -1.13 -4.90 18.54
C ILE A 272 -1.31 -4.15 17.23
N MET A 273 -0.23 -3.81 16.52
CA MET A 273 -0.32 -3.15 15.22
C MET A 273 -1.06 -4.03 14.19
N ILE A 274 -0.75 -5.34 14.12
CA ILE A 274 -1.49 -6.28 13.26
C ILE A 274 -2.96 -6.35 13.67
N ALA A 275 -3.26 -6.46 14.98
CA ALA A 275 -4.62 -6.55 15.48
C ALA A 275 -5.46 -5.30 15.17
N LEU A 276 -4.93 -4.10 15.45
CA LEU A 276 -5.58 -2.83 15.11
C LEU A 276 -5.81 -2.72 13.60
N GLY A 277 -4.83 -3.17 12.82
CA GLY A 277 -4.93 -3.23 11.38
C GLY A 277 -6.04 -4.13 10.86
N ILE A 278 -6.18 -5.33 11.44
CA ILE A 278 -7.26 -6.26 11.10
C ILE A 278 -8.62 -5.66 11.48
N VAL A 279 -8.74 -5.09 12.69
CA VAL A 279 -9.98 -4.42 13.14
C VAL A 279 -10.39 -3.32 12.17
N LEU A 280 -9.43 -2.50 11.73
CA LEU A 280 -9.67 -1.47 10.72
C LEU A 280 -10.14 -2.09 9.40
N ILE A 281 -9.46 -3.14 8.89
CA ILE A 281 -9.81 -3.82 7.63
C ILE A 281 -11.22 -4.41 7.65
N CYS A 282 -11.63 -5.03 8.75
CA CYS A 282 -12.97 -5.55 8.90
C CYS A 282 -14.06 -4.46 8.83
N GLY A 283 -13.72 -3.22 9.19
CA GLY A 283 -14.63 -2.08 9.13
C GLY A 283 -14.85 -1.48 7.75
N PHE A 284 -14.15 -1.94 6.70
CA PHE A 284 -14.39 -1.47 5.33
C PHE A 284 -14.53 -2.63 4.34
N LEU A 285 -13.43 -3.09 3.75
CA LEU A 285 -13.42 -4.08 2.67
C LEU A 285 -12.15 -4.91 2.77
N PRO A 286 -12.24 -6.21 3.09
CA PRO A 286 -11.09 -7.06 3.22
C PRO A 286 -10.51 -7.36 1.84
N ARG A 287 -9.27 -6.88 1.61
CA ARG A 287 -8.49 -7.25 0.43
C ARG A 287 -7.08 -7.60 0.87
N ARG A 288 -6.47 -8.60 0.22
CA ARG A 288 -5.08 -9.02 0.48
C ARG A 288 -4.08 -7.85 0.50
N ARG A 289 -4.26 -6.83 -0.36
CA ARG A 289 -3.38 -5.64 -0.41
C ARG A 289 -3.41 -4.82 0.89
N PHE A 290 -4.53 -4.79 1.61
CA PHE A 290 -4.64 -4.04 2.86
C PHE A 290 -3.94 -4.75 4.02
N LEU A 291 -3.92 -6.09 4.02
CA LEU A 291 -3.19 -6.88 5.01
C LEU A 291 -1.68 -6.66 4.89
N VAL A 292 -1.19 -6.46 3.67
CA VAL A 292 0.24 -6.21 3.39
C VAL A 292 0.75 -4.92 4.01
N SER A 293 -0.09 -3.96 4.39
CA SER A 293 0.34 -2.80 5.19
C SER A 293 1.13 -3.21 6.44
N TRP A 294 0.80 -4.36 7.02
CA TRP A 294 1.40 -4.86 8.26
C TRP A 294 2.68 -5.67 8.06
N PHE A 295 3.21 -5.68 6.83
CA PHE A 295 4.43 -6.38 6.46
C PHE A 295 5.62 -6.13 7.41
N VAL A 296 5.75 -4.88 7.87
CA VAL A 296 6.81 -4.44 8.80
C VAL A 296 6.73 -5.09 10.20
N ALA A 297 5.55 -5.56 10.63
CA ALA A 297 5.38 -6.40 11.82
C ALA A 297 5.43 -7.90 11.51
N VAL A 298 4.83 -8.30 10.39
CA VAL A 298 4.72 -9.70 9.98
C VAL A 298 6.10 -10.33 9.81
N VAL A 299 7.02 -9.69 9.09
CA VAL A 299 8.33 -10.28 8.78
C VAL A 299 9.18 -10.53 10.04
N PRO A 300 9.36 -9.57 10.96
CA PRO A 300 10.12 -9.82 12.18
C PRO A 300 9.54 -10.95 13.05
N LEU A 301 8.21 -11.00 13.17
CA LEU A 301 7.52 -12.05 13.92
C LEU A 301 7.69 -13.42 13.25
N ALA A 302 7.57 -13.48 11.92
CA ALA A 302 7.78 -14.70 11.15
C ALA A 302 9.22 -15.22 11.26
N ALA A 303 10.21 -14.33 11.16
CA ALA A 303 11.62 -14.68 11.28
C ALA A 303 11.97 -15.21 12.68
N MET A 304 11.43 -14.59 13.73
CA MET A 304 11.55 -15.06 15.11
C MET A 304 10.90 -16.45 15.28
N ALA A 305 9.70 -16.66 14.74
CA ALA A 305 9.02 -17.95 14.80
C ALA A 305 9.79 -19.04 14.07
N LEU A 306 10.29 -18.76 12.86
CA LEU A 306 11.12 -19.66 12.08
C LEU A 306 12.34 -20.13 12.90
N ARG A 307 13.01 -19.20 13.59
CA ARG A 307 14.17 -19.53 14.44
C ARG A 307 13.83 -20.51 15.56
N SER A 308 12.59 -20.49 16.05
CA SER A 308 12.10 -21.37 17.13
C SER A 308 11.75 -22.78 16.68
N LEU A 309 11.69 -23.07 15.37
CA LEU A 309 11.24 -24.37 14.86
C LEU A 309 12.25 -25.52 15.04
N GLY A 310 13.50 -25.25 15.45
CA GLY A 310 14.51 -26.30 15.60
C GLY A 310 14.96 -26.88 14.24
N ARG A 311 15.04 -28.21 14.12
CA ARG A 311 15.50 -28.92 12.91
C ARG A 311 14.69 -28.63 11.63
N PRO A 312 13.34 -28.58 11.63
CA PRO A 312 12.57 -28.32 10.40
C PRO A 312 12.72 -26.89 9.85
N ARG A 313 13.42 -25.99 10.56
CA ARG A 313 13.61 -24.59 10.16
C ARG A 313 14.08 -24.43 8.72
N ASP A 314 15.09 -25.18 8.32
CA ASP A 314 15.74 -24.94 7.02
C ASP A 314 14.83 -25.38 5.87
N ALA A 315 14.11 -26.50 6.03
CA ALA A 315 13.08 -26.93 5.07
C ALA A 315 11.92 -25.93 4.95
N VAL A 316 11.41 -25.43 6.09
CA VAL A 316 10.33 -24.41 6.10
C VAL A 316 10.80 -23.11 5.46
N PHE A 317 12.05 -22.70 5.71
CA PHE A 317 12.65 -21.52 5.09
C PHE A 317 12.75 -21.68 3.57
N ILE A 318 13.29 -22.81 3.09
CA ILE A 318 13.41 -23.09 1.65
C ILE A 318 12.03 -23.09 0.99
N LEU A 319 11.06 -23.79 1.57
CA LEU A 319 9.69 -23.83 1.04
C LEU A 319 9.07 -22.43 0.98
N ALA A 320 9.25 -21.62 2.02
CA ALA A 320 8.76 -20.24 2.04
C ALA A 320 9.42 -19.40 0.95
N MET A 321 10.72 -19.55 0.71
CA MET A 321 11.44 -18.83 -0.35
C MET A 321 10.97 -19.23 -1.75
N LEU A 322 10.83 -20.54 -2.00
CA LEU A 322 10.35 -21.04 -3.30
C LEU A 322 8.92 -20.57 -3.57
N ALA A 323 8.02 -20.71 -2.60
CA ALA A 323 6.64 -20.24 -2.73
C ALA A 323 6.59 -18.73 -3.01
N ASN A 324 7.36 -17.95 -2.28
CA ASN A 324 7.45 -16.50 -2.43
C ASN A 324 7.95 -16.08 -3.83
N ILE A 325 9.03 -16.69 -4.31
CA ILE A 325 9.57 -16.44 -5.66
C ILE A 325 8.52 -16.78 -6.73
N LEU A 326 7.92 -17.97 -6.66
CA LEU A 326 6.91 -18.39 -7.65
C LEU A 326 5.67 -17.48 -7.64
N LEU A 327 5.23 -17.05 -6.45
CA LEU A 327 4.09 -16.15 -6.32
C LEU A 327 4.38 -14.71 -6.78
N SER A 328 5.63 -14.24 -6.67
CA SER A 328 6.09 -12.97 -7.26
C SER A 328 6.01 -12.98 -8.79
N LEU A 329 6.31 -14.12 -9.42
CA LEU A 329 6.36 -14.27 -10.87
C LEU A 329 5.00 -14.46 -11.52
N ARG A 330 3.91 -14.53 -10.75
CA ARG A 330 2.55 -14.55 -11.29
C ARG A 330 2.21 -13.19 -11.91
N ILE A 331 2.45 -13.07 -13.21
CA ILE A 331 2.06 -11.90 -14.03
C ILE A 331 0.54 -11.77 -14.02
N GLN A 332 0.05 -10.54 -13.84
CA GLN A 332 -1.39 -10.24 -13.81
C GLN A 332 -2.00 -10.13 -15.22
N GLU A 333 -3.33 -10.24 -15.24
CA GLU A 333 -4.22 -10.62 -16.33
C GLU A 333 -4.03 -9.92 -17.69
N PRO A 334 -4.26 -10.64 -18.81
CA PRO A 334 -4.24 -10.09 -20.18
C PRO A 334 -5.21 -8.92 -20.38
N ASN A 335 -6.28 -8.83 -19.58
CA ASN A 335 -7.26 -7.75 -19.60
C ASN A 335 -6.63 -6.36 -19.43
N ARG A 336 -5.57 -6.25 -18.63
CA ARG A 336 -4.90 -4.95 -18.40
C ARG A 336 -4.21 -4.41 -19.65
N ILE A 337 -3.64 -5.29 -20.47
CA ILE A 337 -3.01 -4.91 -21.74
C ILE A 337 -4.08 -4.44 -22.72
N ALA A 338 -5.24 -5.10 -22.75
CA ALA A 338 -6.37 -4.65 -23.55
C ALA A 338 -6.85 -3.25 -23.12
N GLU A 339 -7.04 -3.02 -21.82
CA GLU A 339 -7.41 -1.70 -21.29
C GLU A 339 -6.43 -0.60 -21.70
N ARG A 340 -5.12 -0.89 -21.62
CA ARG A 340 -4.09 0.03 -22.09
C ARG A 340 -4.25 0.36 -23.57
N ARG A 341 -4.35 -0.66 -24.43
CA ARG A 341 -4.48 -0.48 -25.89
C ARG A 341 -5.74 0.28 -26.26
N VAL A 342 -6.86 0.00 -25.59
CA VAL A 342 -8.12 0.74 -25.78
C VAL A 342 -7.94 2.20 -25.37
N GLY A 343 -7.32 2.47 -24.23
CA GLY A 343 -7.05 3.83 -23.77
C GLY A 343 -6.14 4.62 -24.73
N GLU A 344 -5.05 4.00 -25.18
CA GLU A 344 -4.13 4.59 -26.17
C GLU A 344 -4.86 4.89 -27.49
N TYR A 345 -5.62 3.92 -28.02
CA TYR A 345 -6.44 4.12 -29.22
C TYR A 345 -7.44 5.27 -29.05
N LEU A 346 -8.18 5.33 -27.94
CA LEU A 346 -9.13 6.41 -27.69
C LEU A 346 -8.41 7.76 -27.55
N GLY A 347 -7.24 7.80 -26.93
CA GLY A 347 -6.42 9.00 -26.84
C GLY A 347 -6.10 9.60 -28.21
N GLU A 348 -5.80 8.76 -29.21
CA GLU A 348 -5.53 9.18 -30.59
C GLU A 348 -6.77 9.70 -31.32
N GLN A 349 -7.97 9.27 -30.93
CA GLN A 349 -9.24 9.67 -31.59
C GLN A 349 -9.87 10.94 -31.00
N LEU A 350 -9.44 11.40 -29.82
CA LEU A 350 -10.09 12.51 -29.12
C LEU A 350 -9.54 13.87 -29.57
N ALA A 351 -10.43 14.79 -29.96
CA ALA A 351 -10.04 16.17 -30.17
C ALA A 351 -9.80 16.90 -28.82
N PRO A 352 -9.11 18.05 -28.82
CA PRO A 352 -9.01 18.91 -27.65
C PRO A 352 -10.38 19.22 -27.06
N GLY A 353 -10.58 18.80 -25.82
CA GLY A 353 -11.82 18.99 -25.10
C GLY A 353 -12.85 17.87 -25.24
N ASP A 354 -12.70 16.88 -26.13
CA ASP A 354 -13.56 15.70 -26.09
C ASP A 354 -13.38 14.91 -24.78
N LEU A 355 -14.34 14.06 -24.43
CA LEU A 355 -14.36 13.27 -23.20
C LEU A 355 -14.63 11.78 -23.52
N VAL A 356 -14.10 10.93 -22.66
CA VAL A 356 -14.47 9.51 -22.57
C VAL A 356 -15.24 9.34 -21.26
N ALA A 357 -16.47 8.83 -21.35
CA ALA A 357 -17.24 8.42 -20.19
C ALA A 357 -17.00 6.94 -19.92
N GLY A 358 -16.96 6.52 -18.66
CA GLY A 358 -16.75 5.12 -18.31
C GLY A 358 -16.41 4.93 -16.85
N ASP A 359 -16.25 3.68 -16.44
CA ASP A 359 -15.78 3.30 -15.11
C ASP A 359 -14.39 2.63 -15.14
N MET A 360 -13.81 2.49 -16.33
CA MET A 360 -12.51 1.86 -16.53
C MET A 360 -11.37 2.87 -16.32
N THR A 361 -11.00 3.08 -15.06
CA THR A 361 -9.99 4.05 -14.61
C THR A 361 -8.67 4.04 -15.41
N ARG A 362 -8.15 2.85 -15.78
CA ARG A 362 -6.92 2.74 -16.57
C ARG A 362 -7.10 3.22 -18.01
N VAL A 363 -8.21 2.87 -18.65
CA VAL A 363 -8.53 3.32 -20.02
C VAL A 363 -8.54 4.85 -20.05
N LEU A 364 -9.19 5.48 -19.08
CA LEU A 364 -9.25 6.94 -18.98
C LEU A 364 -7.87 7.58 -18.85
N TRP A 365 -7.01 7.02 -17.99
CA TRP A 365 -5.65 7.53 -17.81
C TRP A 365 -4.82 7.40 -19.10
N PHE A 366 -4.85 6.24 -19.77
CA PHE A 366 -4.15 6.03 -21.05
C PHE A 366 -4.72 6.89 -22.19
N ALA A 367 -6.00 7.26 -22.14
CA ALA A 367 -6.62 8.23 -23.05
C ALA A 367 -6.26 9.69 -22.72
N GLY A 368 -5.31 9.93 -21.81
CA GLY A 368 -4.87 11.27 -21.40
C GLY A 368 -5.87 12.02 -20.52
N ARG A 369 -6.80 11.30 -19.86
CA ARG A 369 -7.84 11.89 -18.99
C ARG A 369 -7.54 11.64 -17.52
N ARG A 370 -8.20 12.44 -16.68
CA ARG A 370 -8.17 12.23 -15.23
C ARG A 370 -8.80 10.86 -14.92
N PRO A 371 -8.09 9.97 -14.21
CA PRO A 371 -8.66 8.72 -13.74
C PRO A 371 -9.80 9.00 -12.74
N LEU A 372 -10.73 8.07 -12.62
CA LEU A 372 -11.84 8.20 -11.69
C LEU A 372 -11.45 7.80 -10.27
N PRO A 373 -12.09 8.42 -9.26
CA PRO A 373 -11.96 7.94 -7.89
C PRO A 373 -12.46 6.49 -7.81
N PRO A 374 -11.91 5.68 -6.89
CA PRO A 374 -12.22 4.26 -6.77
C PRO A 374 -13.59 4.03 -6.09
N LYS A 375 -14.66 4.55 -6.70
CA LYS A 375 -16.05 4.39 -6.26
C LYS A 375 -16.84 3.48 -7.18
N HIS A 376 -17.89 2.87 -6.65
CA HIS A 376 -18.91 2.28 -7.50
C HIS A 376 -19.70 3.42 -8.15
N PHE A 377 -19.83 3.35 -9.46
CA PHE A 377 -20.67 4.27 -10.22
C PHE A 377 -22.01 3.59 -10.49
N THR A 378 -23.12 4.26 -10.21
CA THR A 378 -24.44 3.71 -10.57
C THR A 378 -24.66 3.77 -12.08
N ALA A 379 -25.65 3.04 -12.59
CA ALA A 379 -26.03 3.13 -13.99
C ALA A 379 -26.45 4.56 -14.36
N ASP A 380 -27.23 5.22 -13.51
CA ASP A 380 -27.70 6.60 -13.72
C ASP A 380 -26.52 7.59 -13.77
N GLU A 381 -25.56 7.50 -12.85
CA GLU A 381 -24.37 8.36 -12.88
C GLU A 381 -23.57 8.19 -14.18
N LEU A 382 -23.47 6.96 -14.70
CA LEU A 382 -22.79 6.68 -15.96
C LEU A 382 -23.60 7.21 -17.16
N ILE A 383 -24.91 7.09 -17.14
CA ILE A 383 -25.81 7.63 -18.17
C ILE A 383 -25.73 9.16 -18.20
N GLU A 384 -25.80 9.82 -17.05
CA GLU A 384 -25.67 11.28 -16.93
C GLU A 384 -24.32 11.75 -17.48
N ARG A 385 -23.24 11.05 -17.16
CA ARG A 385 -21.92 11.33 -17.73
C ARG A 385 -21.87 11.10 -19.22
N ALA A 386 -22.44 10.01 -19.72
CA ALA A 386 -22.48 9.70 -21.15
C ALA A 386 -23.26 10.74 -21.96
N ARG A 387 -24.24 11.41 -21.35
CA ARG A 387 -25.04 12.49 -21.97
C ARG A 387 -24.32 13.83 -22.06
N LEU A 388 -23.15 13.99 -21.45
CA LEU A 388 -22.39 15.24 -21.55
C LEU A 388 -22.06 15.54 -23.03
N PRO A 389 -22.31 16.76 -23.55
CA PRO A 389 -22.15 17.07 -24.99
C PRO A 389 -20.75 16.82 -25.56
N ARG A 390 -19.74 16.78 -24.69
CA ARG A 390 -18.32 16.58 -25.04
C ARG A 390 -17.92 15.11 -25.05
N VAL A 391 -18.78 14.18 -24.62
CA VAL A 391 -18.47 12.74 -24.64
C VAL A 391 -18.56 12.22 -26.07
N ARG A 392 -17.53 11.48 -26.48
CA ARG A 392 -17.44 10.82 -27.80
C ARG A 392 -17.46 9.31 -27.71
N PHE A 393 -16.92 8.78 -26.61
CA PHE A 393 -16.83 7.35 -26.37
C PHE A 393 -17.32 7.02 -24.96
N VAL A 394 -18.01 5.89 -24.86
CA VAL A 394 -18.40 5.28 -23.59
C VAL A 394 -17.68 3.95 -23.47
N VAL A 395 -16.99 3.73 -22.34
CA VAL A 395 -16.24 2.49 -22.10
C VAL A 395 -16.65 1.90 -20.76
N LEU A 396 -17.17 0.67 -20.80
CA LEU A 396 -17.66 -0.04 -19.64
C LEU A 396 -16.88 -1.35 -19.46
N GLY A 397 -16.62 -1.73 -18.21
CA GLY A 397 -16.05 -3.04 -17.92
C GLY A 397 -17.05 -4.17 -18.20
N ALA A 398 -16.62 -5.21 -18.93
CA ALA A 398 -17.47 -6.35 -19.32
C ALA A 398 -18.22 -7.05 -18.16
N ARG A 399 -17.70 -6.99 -16.92
CA ARG A 399 -18.40 -7.55 -15.75
C ARG A 399 -19.67 -6.78 -15.35
N ARG A 400 -19.93 -5.60 -15.92
CA ARG A 400 -21.18 -4.86 -15.74
C ARG A 400 -22.23 -5.16 -16.80
N GLU A 401 -21.82 -5.66 -17.97
CA GLU A 401 -22.74 -5.94 -19.08
C GLU A 401 -23.74 -7.05 -18.73
N VAL A 402 -23.40 -7.94 -17.78
CA VAL A 402 -24.28 -9.04 -17.35
C VAL A 402 -25.42 -8.59 -16.42
N THR A 403 -25.32 -7.41 -15.81
CA THR A 403 -26.35 -6.83 -14.92
C THR A 403 -27.20 -5.75 -15.58
N ALA A 404 -26.84 -5.32 -16.80
CA ALA A 404 -27.67 -4.44 -17.60
C ALA A 404 -28.67 -5.30 -18.40
N GLU A 405 -29.58 -5.97 -17.70
CA GLU A 405 -30.84 -6.35 -18.33
C GLU A 405 -31.53 -5.06 -18.75
N VAL A 406 -31.64 -4.93 -20.07
CA VAL A 406 -32.32 -3.88 -20.81
C VAL A 406 -33.70 -3.64 -20.21
N VAL A 407 -33.91 -2.46 -19.63
CA VAL A 407 -35.25 -1.90 -19.38
C VAL A 407 -35.68 -1.10 -20.59
#